data_AF-A0A068R077-F1
#
_entry.id   AF-A0A068R077-F1
#
_cell.length_a   1.000
_cell.length_b   1.000
_cell.length_c   1.000
_cell.angle_alpha   90.00
_cell.angle_beta   90.00
_cell.angle_gamma   90.00
#
_symmetry.space_group_name_H-M   'P 1'
#
loop_
_entity.id
_entity.type
_entity.pdbx_description
1 polymer ?
#
loop_
_entity_poly.entity_id
_entity_poly.type
_entity_poly.pdbx_seq_one_letter_code
_entity_poly.pdbx_strand_id
1 'polypeptide(L)'
;MSQPITIHQAAEKAQQLEFISQLIESYPHQIQDSEIAVISSLMAKLSGDIAVFLIEVIAGEEAIDNTSNYRDISTVQGVSHAQP
;
A
#
# COMPACT_ATOMS: atom_id res chain seq x y z
N MET A 1 13.95 -4.08 -12.22
CA MET A 1 12.97 -3.85 -11.13
C MET A 1 11.60 -4.20 -11.67
N SER A 2 10.87 -5.08 -10.99
CA SER A 2 9.49 -5.41 -11.38
C SER A 2 8.63 -4.17 -11.21
N GLN A 3 7.70 -3.91 -12.14
CA GLN A 3 6.79 -2.78 -11.99
C GLN A 3 5.91 -2.97 -10.76
N PRO A 4 5.62 -1.88 -10.01
CA PRO A 4 4.70 -1.95 -8.89
C PRO A 4 3.31 -2.38 -9.35
N ILE A 5 2.62 -3.10 -8.48
CA ILE A 5 1.29 -3.64 -8.79
C ILE A 5 0.26 -2.50 -8.84
N THR A 6 -0.84 -2.69 -9.57
CA THR A 6 -1.94 -1.74 -9.56
C THR A 6 -2.80 -1.88 -8.30
N ILE A 7 -3.63 -0.87 -8.01
CA ILE A 7 -4.62 -0.96 -6.91
C ILE A 7 -5.56 -2.16 -7.04
N HIS A 8 -5.94 -2.52 -8.27
CA HIS A 8 -6.78 -3.70 -8.52
C HIS A 8 -6.03 -4.99 -8.19
N GLN A 9 -4.76 -5.09 -8.57
CA GLN A 9 -3.92 -6.24 -8.24
C GLN A 9 -3.64 -6.33 -6.74
N ALA A 10 -3.48 -5.20 -6.04
CA ALA A 10 -3.35 -5.16 -4.59
C ALA A 10 -4.63 -5.65 -3.90
N ALA A 11 -5.81 -5.22 -4.38
CA ALA A 11 -7.10 -5.67 -3.88
C ALA A 11 -7.33 -7.17 -4.11
N GLU A 12 -7.00 -7.70 -5.30
CA GLU A 12 -7.06 -9.13 -5.59
C GLU A 12 -6.16 -9.95 -4.65
N LYS A 13 -4.92 -9.49 -4.43
CA LYS A 13 -4.00 -10.14 -3.48
C LYS A 13 -4.51 -10.10 -2.05
N ALA A 14 -5.13 -8.99 -1.63
CA ALA A 14 -5.73 -8.88 -0.31
C ALA A 14 -6.90 -9.86 -0.14
N GLN A 15 -7.75 -9.98 -1.16
CA GLN A 15 -8.83 -10.97 -1.18
C GLN A 15 -8.30 -12.41 -1.11
N GLN A 16 -7.23 -12.74 -1.84
CA GLN A 16 -6.59 -14.05 -1.77
C GLN A 16 -6.02 -14.33 -0.37
N LEU A 17 -5.37 -13.34 0.24
CA LEU A 17 -4.82 -13.45 1.59
C LEU A 17 -5.92 -13.73 2.61
N GLU A 18 -7.04 -13.00 2.54
CA GLU A 18 -8.20 -13.19 3.40
C GLU A 18 -8.82 -14.58 3.22
N PHE A 19 -8.99 -15.02 1.97
CA PHE A 19 -9.52 -16.36 1.69
C PHE A 19 -8.63 -17.47 2.28
N ILE A 20 -7.30 -17.33 2.18
CA ILE A 20 -6.36 -18.28 2.78
C ILE A 20 -6.48 -18.27 4.32
N SER A 21 -6.57 -17.09 4.95
CA SER A 21 -6.79 -16.98 6.40
C SER A 21 -8.05 -17.73 6.82
N GLN A 22 -9.18 -17.52 6.12
CA GLN A 22 -10.43 -18.21 6.41
C GLN A 22 -10.35 -19.73 6.22
N LEU A 23 -9.61 -20.20 5.21
CA LEU A 23 -9.38 -21.64 5.01
C LEU A 23 -8.61 -22.26 6.18
N ILE A 24 -7.56 -21.58 6.66
CA ILE A 24 -6.76 -22.04 7.81
C ILE A 24 -7.63 -22.09 9.07
N GLU A 25 -8.45 -21.06 9.30
CA GLU A 25 -9.32 -20.98 10.48
C GLU A 25 -10.45 -22.02 10.46
N SER A 26 -11.06 -22.22 9.28
CA SER A 26 -12.22 -23.12 9.14
C SER A 26 -11.84 -24.59 9.06
N TYR A 27 -10.65 -24.89 8.52
CA TYR A 27 -10.20 -26.26 8.26
C TYR A 27 -8.76 -26.53 8.74
N PRO A 28 -8.40 -26.19 10.00
CA PRO A 28 -7.02 -26.31 10.48
C PRO A 28 -6.51 -27.75 10.47
N HIS A 29 -7.40 -28.74 10.66
CA HIS A 29 -7.06 -30.16 10.66
C HIS A 29 -6.87 -30.77 9.26
N GLN A 30 -7.17 -30.02 8.21
CA GLN A 30 -6.96 -30.45 6.82
C GLN A 30 -5.61 -29.97 6.26
N ILE A 31 -4.89 -29.14 7.01
CA ILE A 31 -3.58 -28.63 6.64
C ILE A 31 -2.51 -29.50 7.30
N GLN A 32 -1.62 -30.06 6.49
CA GLN A 32 -0.50 -30.83 6.97
C GLN A 32 0.64 -29.91 7.43
N ASP A 33 1.43 -30.36 8.40
CA ASP A 33 2.59 -29.59 8.90
C ASP A 33 3.56 -29.19 7.76
N SER A 34 3.71 -30.04 6.74
CA SER A 34 4.52 -29.75 5.55
C SER A 34 3.95 -28.62 4.67
N GLU A 35 2.64 -28.38 4.71
CA GLU A 35 1.97 -27.35 3.94
C GLU A 35 2.02 -25.99 4.63
N ILE A 36 2.19 -25.96 5.97
CA ILE A 36 2.27 -24.71 6.75
C ILE A 36 3.38 -23.80 6.21
N ALA A 37 4.56 -24.34 5.91
CA ALA A 37 5.67 -23.56 5.38
C ALA A 37 5.36 -22.95 4.00
N VAL A 38 4.65 -23.70 3.16
CA VAL A 38 4.24 -23.26 1.82
C VAL A 38 3.18 -22.16 1.92
N ILE A 39 2.16 -22.37 2.75
CA ILE A 39 1.08 -21.40 3.00
C ILE A 39 1.65 -20.12 3.60
N SER A 40 2.51 -20.23 4.60
CA SER A 40 3.20 -19.08 5.21
C SER A 40 4.01 -18.28 4.18
N SER A 41 4.74 -18.97 3.30
CA SER A 41 5.50 -18.33 2.23
C SER A 41 4.59 -17.60 1.22
N LEU A 42 3.45 -18.21 0.88
CA LEU A 42 2.46 -17.59 -0.01
C LEU A 42 1.84 -16.35 0.65
N MET A 43 1.41 -16.44 1.90
CA MET A 43 0.85 -15.32 2.65
C MET A 43 1.85 -14.18 2.79
N ALA A 44 3.12 -14.48 3.09
CA ALA A 44 4.19 -13.49 3.15
C ALA A 44 4.43 -12.79 1.80
N LYS A 45 4.32 -13.53 0.69
CA LYS A 45 4.44 -12.94 -0.64
C LYS A 45 3.27 -12.00 -0.95
N LEU A 46 2.04 -12.43 -0.66
CA LEU A 46 0.84 -11.62 -0.88
C LEU A 46 0.86 -10.34 -0.03
N SER A 47 1.11 -10.48 1.27
CA SER A 47 1.15 -9.34 2.19
C SER A 47 2.34 -8.41 1.91
N GLY A 48 3.49 -8.95 1.53
CA GLY A 48 4.66 -8.17 1.13
C GLY A 48 4.41 -7.32 -0.12
N ASP A 49 3.78 -7.91 -1.16
CA ASP A 49 3.42 -7.17 -2.38
C ASP A 49 2.44 -6.02 -2.06
N ILE A 50 1.46 -6.25 -1.18
CA ILE A 50 0.50 -5.22 -0.72
C ILE A 50 1.21 -4.13 0.08
N ALA A 51 2.10 -4.52 1.00
CA ALA A 51 2.83 -3.57 1.83
C ALA A 51 3.71 -2.63 0.98
N VAL A 52 4.44 -3.18 0.01
CA VAL A 52 5.25 -2.37 -0.92
C VAL A 52 4.36 -1.39 -1.69
N PHE A 53 3.23 -1.85 -2.23
CA PHE A 53 2.29 -0.98 -2.93
C PHE A 53 1.76 0.16 -2.05
N LEU A 54 1.34 -0.14 -0.82
CA LEU A 54 0.80 0.88 0.10
C LEU A 54 1.86 1.89 0.52
N ILE A 55 3.10 1.45 0.76
CA ILE A 55 4.22 2.35 1.08
C ILE A 55 4.45 3.34 -0.07
N GLU A 56 4.44 2.86 -1.32
CA GLU A 56 4.61 3.72 -2.50
C GLU A 56 3.44 4.68 -2.70
N VAL A 57 2.20 4.23 -2.49
CA VAL A 57 1.00 5.09 -2.58
C VAL A 57 1.04 6.19 -1.52
N ILE A 58 1.30 5.85 -0.26
CA ILE A 58 1.37 6.82 0.84
C ILE A 58 2.50 7.82 0.60
N ALA A 59 3.69 7.37 0.21
CA ALA A 59 4.80 8.26 -0.13
C ALA A 59 4.47 9.19 -1.32
N GLY A 60 3.69 8.67 -2.29
CA GLY A 60 3.17 9.45 -3.40
C GLY A 60 2.18 10.54 -2.94
N GLU A 61 1.22 10.20 -2.08
CA GLU A 61 0.20 11.11 -1.52
C GLU A 61 0.80 12.22 -0.65
N GLU A 62 1.78 11.89 0.20
CA GLU A 62 2.46 12.88 1.05
C GLU A 62 3.27 13.90 0.23
N ALA A 63 3.84 13.49 -0.92
CA ALA A 63 4.57 14.39 -1.81
C ALA A 63 3.65 15.43 -2.48
N ILE A 64 2.41 15.05 -2.81
CA ILE A 64 1.41 15.96 -3.40
C ILE A 64 0.86 16.94 -2.36
N ASP A 65 0.60 16.46 -1.14
CA ASP A 65 0.11 17.29 -0.02
C ASP A 65 1.15 18.38 0.35
N ASN A 66 2.42 17.99 0.48
CA ASN A 66 3.49 18.93 0.77
C ASN A 66 3.66 19.98 -0.35
N THR A 67 3.47 19.62 -1.62
CA THR A 67 3.57 20.56 -2.76
C THR A 67 2.39 21.53 -2.82
N SER A 68 1.19 21.13 -2.38
CA SER A 68 0.03 22.02 -2.26
C SER A 68 0.29 23.14 -1.24
N ASN A 69 0.91 22.79 -0.12
CA ASN A 69 1.24 23.73 0.96
C ASN A 69 2.24 24.83 0.54
N TYR A 70 3.18 24.53 -0.38
CA TYR A 70 4.12 25.53 -0.93
C TYR A 70 3.47 26.56 -1.88
N ARG A 71 2.34 26.23 -2.52
CA ARG A 71 1.66 27.17 -3.44
C ARG A 71 0.85 28.23 -2.69
N ASP A 72 0.26 27.89 -1.55
CA ASP A 72 -0.51 28.85 -0.75
C ASP A 72 0.39 29.91 -0.09
N ILE A 73 1.56 29.53 0.44
CA ILE A 73 2.48 30.48 1.11
C ILE A 73 3.14 31.50 0.16
N SER A 74 3.37 31.12 -1.11
CA SER A 74 4.00 32.00 -2.12
C SER A 74 3.05 33.10 -2.62
N THR A 75 1.74 32.90 -2.47
CA THR A 75 0.72 33.86 -2.90
C THR A 75 0.52 35.00 -1.90
N VAL A 76 0.86 34.78 -0.62
CA VAL A 76 0.66 35.77 0.45
C VAL A 76 1.81 36.80 0.53
N GLN A 77 2.99 36.50 -0.03
CA GLN A 77 4.15 37.41 0.02
C GLN A 77 4.29 38.34 -1.20
N GLY A 78 3.40 38.25 -2.19
CA GLY A 78 3.44 39.05 -3.42
C GLY A 78 2.75 40.42 -3.39
N VAL A 79 2.11 40.81 -2.28
CA VAL A 79 1.37 42.08 -2.18
C VAL A 79 1.93 42.93 -1.04
N SER A 80 3.21 43.31 -1.12
CA SER A 80 3.71 44.45 -0.35
C SER A 80 4.75 45.19 -1.17
N HIS A 81 4.56 46.50 -1.26
CA HIS A 81 5.38 47.50 -1.96
C HIS A 81 5.09 47.73 -3.44
N ALA A 82 3.96 48.40 -3.69
CA ALA A 82 3.91 49.44 -4.71
C ALA A 82 3.14 50.65 -4.18
N GLN A 83 3.84 51.53 -3.46
CA GLN A 83 3.56 52.97 -3.36
C GLN A 83 4.88 53.65 -2.96
N PRO A 84 5.13 54.90 -3.38
CA PRO A 84 4.17 56.01 -3.45
C PRO A 84 3.68 56.38 -4.85
#